data_AF-A0A956EV68-F1
#
_entry.id   AF-A0A956EV68-F1
#
_cell.length_a   1.000
_cell.length_b   1.000
_cell.length_c   1.000
_cell.angle_alpha   90.00
_cell.angle_beta   90.00
_cell.angle_gamma   90.00
#
_symmetry.space_group_name_H-M   'P 1'
#
loop_
_entity.id
_entity.type
_entity.pdbx_description
1 polymer ?
#
loop_
_entity_poly.entity_id
_entity_poly.type
_entity_poly.pdbx_seq_one_letter_code
_entity_poly.pdbx_strand_id
1 'polypeptide(L)'
;MTEDDRTKSGEGEDSVPARTSAQSDSPPPDLRKQRDEFLQNFSRSARLTEQFIRDYEGLAERVHKLETENASLRAKVEADDAIRELLRKIEELEREKTDLLSRYREAERTSNGLSERFAQFEEEFSNLANLFVASNQLHSSLSPRRVTRRIKEVLAQLVGAERYAVFLMNSEGTELVPIASEGVSGDELAPIGVDREPISGVIRTGSAYVDEVGDPSQGSIQEPPAVIPLRIDDDTVGAIIIYATLSQKTSFANIDFELFKLLGQHAAAALVSASLHAQQGPKRPGLEAFVDLSV
;
A
#
# COMPACT_ATOMS: atom_id res chain seq x y z
N MET A 1 -80.73 -23.50 -17.69
CA MET A 1 -80.90 -24.96 -17.47
C MET A 1 -81.12 -25.13 -15.97
N THR A 2 -82.35 -24.87 -15.51
CA THR A 2 -83.48 -25.83 -15.31
C THR A 2 -83.21 -26.73 -14.11
N GLU A 3 -83.82 -26.43 -12.95
CA GLU A 3 -85.12 -26.98 -12.43
C GLU A 3 -84.92 -28.40 -11.87
N ASP A 4 -85.42 -28.84 -10.71
CA ASP A 4 -86.67 -28.64 -9.94
C ASP A 4 -86.34 -28.69 -8.43
N ASP A 5 -86.94 -27.98 -7.46
CA ASP A 5 -88.33 -27.61 -7.12
C ASP A 5 -89.18 -28.72 -6.46
N ARG A 6 -89.50 -28.46 -5.16
CA ARG A 6 -90.76 -28.77 -4.43
C ARG A 6 -91.14 -30.24 -4.16
N THR A 7 -91.89 -30.64 -3.12
CA THR A 7 -92.88 -30.04 -2.20
C THR A 7 -93.19 -31.09 -1.10
N LYS A 8 -93.28 -30.76 0.20
CA LYS A 8 -94.49 -30.42 1.02
C LYS A 8 -95.51 -31.53 1.35
N SER A 9 -95.75 -31.68 2.67
CA SER A 9 -97.05 -31.61 3.38
C SER A 9 -98.01 -32.82 3.54
N GLY A 10 -98.63 -32.87 4.73
CA GLY A 10 -99.90 -33.56 5.09
C GLY A 10 -99.71 -34.54 6.25
N GLU A 11 -100.04 -34.30 7.54
CA GLU A 11 -101.32 -33.99 8.23
C GLU A 11 -102.46 -35.02 8.07
N GLY A 12 -103.07 -35.39 9.20
CA GLY A 12 -104.28 -36.23 9.34
C GLY A 12 -104.17 -37.21 10.52
N GLU A 13 -104.48 -36.83 11.77
CA GLU A 13 -105.79 -36.88 12.44
C GLU A 13 -106.38 -38.30 12.73
N ASP A 14 -106.42 -38.59 14.04
CA ASP A 14 -107.58 -39.02 14.83
C ASP A 14 -107.98 -40.51 14.96
N SER A 15 -108.58 -40.78 16.14
CA SER A 15 -109.46 -41.88 16.55
C SER A 15 -108.92 -43.05 17.42
N VAL A 16 -109.42 -43.05 18.67
CA VAL A 16 -109.42 -44.08 19.73
C VAL A 16 -110.60 -45.05 19.50
N PRO A 17 -110.52 -46.38 19.79
CA PRO A 17 -111.12 -46.97 21.02
C PRO A 17 -110.31 -48.14 21.62
N ALA A 18 -110.08 -48.17 22.94
CA ALA A 18 -110.86 -48.85 23.99
C ALA A 18 -110.86 -50.41 24.00
N ARG A 19 -110.13 -50.94 25.01
CA ARG A 19 -110.34 -52.16 25.83
C ARG A 19 -110.31 -53.53 25.16
N THR A 20 -109.45 -54.42 25.68
CA THR A 20 -109.88 -55.69 26.34
C THR A 20 -108.72 -56.23 27.18
N SER A 21 -108.97 -56.39 28.49
CA SER A 21 -108.16 -57.19 29.40
C SER A 21 -108.43 -58.67 29.15
N ALA A 22 -107.40 -59.44 28.79
CA ALA A 22 -107.43 -60.89 28.85
C ALA A 22 -106.10 -61.40 29.44
N GLN A 23 -106.23 -61.89 30.67
CA GLN A 23 -105.50 -63.00 31.30
C GLN A 23 -103.98 -63.08 31.17
N SER A 24 -103.39 -62.90 32.35
CA SER A 24 -102.17 -63.54 32.83
C SER A 24 -102.04 -64.99 32.36
N ASP A 25 -101.00 -65.27 31.57
CA ASP A 25 -100.33 -66.54 31.59
C ASP A 25 -98.85 -66.30 31.89
N SER A 26 -98.38 -66.90 32.99
CA SER A 26 -96.99 -66.86 33.38
C SER A 26 -96.17 -67.68 32.38
N PRO A 27 -95.10 -67.14 31.78
CA PRO A 27 -94.28 -67.92 30.85
C PRO A 27 -93.53 -69.03 31.63
N PRO A 28 -93.35 -70.22 31.03
CA PRO A 28 -92.74 -71.37 31.69
C PRO A 28 -91.32 -71.08 32.22
N PRO A 29 -90.87 -71.76 33.28
CA PRO A 29 -89.63 -71.45 34.03
C PRO A 29 -88.35 -71.51 33.18
N ASP A 30 -88.36 -72.19 32.03
CA ASP A 30 -87.22 -72.35 31.13
C ASP A 30 -86.93 -71.09 30.28
N LEU A 31 -87.99 -70.35 29.89
CA LEU A 31 -87.86 -69.11 29.12
C LEU A 31 -87.37 -67.92 29.96
N ARG A 32 -87.65 -67.91 31.27
CA ARG A 32 -87.12 -66.88 32.18
C ARG A 32 -85.62 -67.06 32.40
N LYS A 33 -85.16 -68.30 32.54
CA LYS A 33 -83.74 -68.64 32.69
C LYS A 33 -82.94 -68.28 31.44
N GLN A 34 -83.46 -68.63 30.26
CA GLN A 34 -82.87 -68.26 28.96
C GLN A 34 -82.86 -66.75 28.72
N ARG A 35 -83.93 -66.03 29.12
CA ARG A 35 -83.96 -64.56 29.07
C ARG A 35 -82.93 -63.94 30.00
N ASP A 36 -82.78 -64.42 31.23
CA ASP A 36 -81.86 -63.86 32.21
C ASP A 36 -80.38 -64.16 31.82
N GLU A 37 -80.11 -65.33 31.22
CA GLU A 37 -78.81 -65.69 30.66
C GLU A 37 -78.46 -64.88 29.40
N PHE A 38 -79.46 -64.62 28.54
CA PHE A 38 -79.32 -63.70 27.41
C PHE A 38 -79.05 -62.26 27.86
N LEU A 39 -79.76 -61.77 28.89
CA LEU A 39 -79.54 -60.44 29.45
C LEU A 39 -78.16 -60.33 30.12
N GLN A 40 -77.68 -61.37 30.80
CA GLN A 40 -76.32 -61.41 31.34
C GLN A 40 -75.26 -61.37 30.23
N ASN A 41 -75.40 -62.19 29.19
CA ASN A 41 -74.48 -62.18 28.05
C ASN A 41 -74.51 -60.85 27.28
N PHE A 42 -75.70 -60.27 27.09
CA PHE A 42 -75.86 -58.94 26.50
C PHE A 42 -75.20 -57.85 27.35
N SER A 43 -75.37 -57.90 28.68
CA SER A 43 -74.71 -56.96 29.60
C SER A 43 -73.19 -57.12 29.61
N ARG A 44 -72.68 -58.35 29.42
CA ARG A 44 -71.25 -58.65 29.33
C ARG A 44 -70.66 -58.15 28.01
N SER A 45 -71.37 -58.36 26.90
CA SER A 45 -71.02 -57.82 25.59
C SER A 45 -71.06 -56.30 25.58
N ALA A 46 -72.06 -55.67 26.20
CA ALA A 46 -72.16 -54.22 26.34
C ALA A 46 -70.97 -53.63 27.13
N ARG A 47 -70.59 -54.27 28.25
CA ARG A 47 -69.41 -53.88 29.03
C ARG A 47 -68.11 -54.05 28.26
N LEU A 48 -67.97 -55.13 27.49
CA LEU A 48 -66.81 -55.34 26.62
C LEU A 48 -66.74 -54.27 25.52
N THR A 49 -67.85 -53.95 24.85
CA THR A 49 -67.88 -52.87 23.86
C THR A 49 -67.55 -51.51 24.48
N GLU A 50 -68.03 -51.23 25.69
CA GLU A 50 -67.70 -49.99 26.40
C GLU A 50 -66.21 -49.93 26.76
N GLN A 51 -65.62 -51.05 27.18
CA GLN A 51 -64.18 -51.16 27.43
C GLN A 51 -63.37 -51.01 26.13
N PHE A 52 -63.79 -51.63 25.03
CA PHE A 52 -63.16 -51.47 23.71
C PHE A 52 -63.21 -50.03 23.21
N ILE A 53 -64.33 -49.32 23.42
CA ILE A 53 -64.45 -47.91 23.06
C ILE A 53 -63.46 -47.08 23.88
N ARG A 54 -63.38 -47.29 25.21
CA ARG A 54 -62.40 -46.59 26.05
C ARG A 54 -60.96 -46.89 25.65
N ASP A 55 -60.65 -48.16 25.36
CA ASP A 55 -59.31 -48.56 24.94
C ASP A 55 -58.96 -47.98 23.55
N TYR A 56 -59.93 -47.90 22.63
CA TYR A 56 -59.77 -47.27 21.32
C TYR A 56 -59.58 -45.76 21.43
N GLU A 57 -60.38 -45.07 22.26
CA GLU A 57 -60.23 -43.65 22.54
C GLU A 57 -58.86 -43.34 23.16
N GLY A 58 -58.42 -44.14 24.13
CA GLY A 58 -57.10 -44.02 24.75
C GLY A 58 -55.95 -44.30 23.77
N LEU A 59 -56.13 -45.26 22.86
CA LEU A 59 -55.17 -45.53 21.81
C LEU A 59 -55.12 -44.38 20.80
N ALA A 60 -56.26 -43.85 20.38
CA ALA A 60 -56.36 -42.73 19.45
C ALA A 60 -55.71 -41.45 20.03
N GLU A 61 -55.95 -41.15 21.32
CA GLU A 61 -55.31 -40.04 22.01
C GLU A 61 -53.78 -40.23 22.07
N ARG A 62 -53.32 -41.45 22.31
CA ARG A 62 -51.89 -41.77 22.35
C ARG A 62 -51.24 -41.67 20.98
N VAL A 63 -51.91 -42.11 19.92
CA VAL A 63 -51.44 -41.95 18.53
C VAL A 63 -51.33 -40.47 18.18
N HIS A 64 -52.37 -39.68 18.46
CA HIS A 64 -52.34 -38.24 18.20
C HIS A 64 -51.20 -37.55 18.96
N LYS A 65 -50.99 -37.91 20.24
CA LYS A 65 -49.86 -37.39 21.03
C LYS A 65 -48.51 -37.75 20.40
N LEU A 66 -48.32 -39.01 20.01
CA LEU A 66 -47.09 -39.45 19.35
C LEU A 66 -46.88 -38.78 18.00
N GLU A 67 -47.92 -38.53 17.22
CA GLU A 67 -47.84 -37.80 15.95
C GLU A 67 -47.39 -36.35 16.17
N THR A 68 -47.94 -35.66 17.17
CA THR A 68 -47.53 -34.29 17.51
C THR A 68 -46.08 -34.24 18.01
N GLU A 69 -45.67 -35.20 18.83
CA GLU A 69 -44.29 -35.31 19.32
C GLU A 69 -43.32 -35.60 18.18
N ASN A 70 -43.67 -36.53 17.28
CA ASN A 70 -42.85 -36.88 16.11
C ASN A 70 -42.72 -35.71 15.14
N ALA A 71 -43.80 -34.95 14.90
CA ALA A 71 -43.74 -33.72 14.12
C ALA A 71 -42.79 -32.68 14.75
N SER A 72 -42.86 -32.51 16.08
CA SER A 72 -41.95 -31.60 16.80
C SER A 72 -40.49 -32.04 16.75
N LEU A 73 -40.22 -33.35 16.81
CA LEU A 73 -38.88 -33.92 16.75
C LEU A 73 -38.28 -33.76 15.35
N ARG A 74 -39.07 -33.98 14.30
CA ARG A 74 -38.66 -33.75 12.90
C ARG A 74 -38.27 -32.29 12.67
N ALA A 75 -39.09 -31.35 13.14
CA ALA A 75 -38.78 -29.92 13.04
C ALA A 75 -37.48 -29.54 13.77
N LYS A 76 -37.20 -30.16 14.93
CA LYS A 76 -35.92 -29.96 15.64
C LYS A 76 -34.72 -30.51 14.86
N VAL A 77 -34.85 -31.71 14.28
CA VAL A 77 -33.77 -32.32 13.48
C VAL A 77 -33.47 -31.47 12.25
N GLU A 78 -34.49 -30.98 11.55
CA GLU A 78 -34.32 -30.07 10.40
C GLU A 78 -33.62 -28.76 10.80
N ALA A 79 -33.99 -28.18 11.96
CA ALA A 79 -33.33 -27.00 12.50
C ALA A 79 -31.86 -27.28 12.87
N ASP A 80 -31.56 -28.41 13.49
CA ASP A 80 -30.20 -28.81 13.85
C ASP A 80 -29.33 -29.06 12.61
N ASP A 81 -29.90 -29.66 11.55
CA ASP A 81 -29.23 -29.87 10.27
C ASP A 81 -28.91 -28.54 9.58
N ALA A 82 -29.87 -27.60 9.57
CA ALA A 82 -29.65 -26.25 9.04
C ALA A 82 -28.59 -25.47 9.83
N ILE A 83 -28.58 -25.57 11.16
CA ILE A 83 -27.54 -24.98 12.01
C ILE A 83 -26.18 -25.56 11.68
N ARG A 84 -26.06 -26.89 11.50
CA ARG A 84 -24.79 -27.54 11.13
C ARG A 84 -24.29 -27.09 9.76
N GLU A 85 -25.16 -26.88 8.79
CA GLU A 85 -24.80 -26.36 7.47
C GLU A 85 -24.29 -24.92 7.56
N LEU A 86 -24.98 -24.06 8.30
CA LEU A 86 -24.55 -22.68 8.54
C LEU A 86 -23.20 -22.60 9.25
N LEU A 87 -22.98 -23.44 10.28
CA LEU A 87 -21.69 -23.50 10.98
C LEU A 87 -20.54 -23.92 10.06
N ARG A 88 -20.77 -24.91 9.18
CA ARG A 88 -19.78 -25.29 8.15
C ARG A 88 -19.48 -24.13 7.21
N LYS A 89 -20.50 -23.37 6.80
CA LYS A 89 -20.30 -22.23 5.90
C LYS A 89 -19.55 -21.09 6.58
N ILE A 90 -19.84 -20.83 7.85
CA ILE A 90 -19.09 -19.84 8.65
C ILE A 90 -17.61 -20.24 8.71
N GLU A 91 -17.31 -21.50 9.02
CA GLU A 91 -15.92 -21.96 9.10
C GLU A 91 -15.19 -21.85 7.75
N GLU A 92 -15.85 -22.16 6.64
CA GLU A 92 -15.30 -21.97 5.30
C GLU A 92 -15.02 -20.49 5.00
N LEU A 93 -15.99 -19.61 5.27
CA LEU A 93 -15.83 -18.17 5.05
C LEU A 93 -14.75 -17.56 5.95
N GLU A 94 -14.59 -18.05 7.18
CA GLU A 94 -13.53 -17.61 8.09
C GLU A 94 -12.14 -18.01 7.57
N ARG A 95 -12.01 -19.21 7.01
CA ARG A 95 -10.77 -19.67 6.36
C ARG A 95 -10.46 -18.83 5.12
N GLU A 96 -11.44 -18.62 4.24
CA GLU A 96 -11.29 -17.78 3.05
C GLU A 96 -10.91 -16.34 3.40
N LYS A 97 -11.57 -15.75 4.39
CA LYS A 97 -11.25 -14.40 4.89
C LYS A 97 -9.80 -14.34 5.38
N THR A 98 -9.35 -15.36 6.11
CA THR A 98 -8.00 -15.40 6.65
C THR A 98 -6.95 -15.50 5.54
N ASP A 99 -7.18 -16.36 4.54
CA ASP A 99 -6.32 -16.47 3.36
C ASP A 99 -6.27 -15.16 2.57
N LEU A 100 -7.43 -14.55 2.30
CA LEU A 100 -7.52 -13.30 1.54
C LEU A 100 -6.83 -12.14 2.27
N LEU A 101 -6.97 -12.03 3.59
CA LEU A 101 -6.26 -11.05 4.41
C LEU A 101 -4.75 -11.28 4.40
N SER A 102 -4.30 -12.53 4.38
CA SER A 102 -2.87 -12.85 4.27
C SER A 102 -2.30 -12.37 2.93
N ARG A 103 -2.97 -12.70 1.82
CA ARG A 103 -2.57 -12.27 0.47
C ARG A 103 -2.60 -10.76 0.31
N TYR A 104 -3.61 -10.09 0.87
CA TYR A 104 -3.71 -8.63 0.86
C TYR A 104 -2.52 -7.99 1.57
N ARG A 105 -2.17 -8.47 2.78
CA ARG A 105 -1.02 -7.97 3.53
C ARG A 105 0.30 -8.19 2.81
N GLU A 106 0.46 -9.33 2.13
CA GLU A 106 1.64 -9.60 1.32
C GLU A 106 1.74 -8.63 0.14
N ALA A 107 0.65 -8.47 -0.62
CA ALA A 107 0.59 -7.53 -1.73
C ALA A 107 0.83 -6.08 -1.29
N GLU A 108 0.27 -5.67 -0.14
CA GLU A 108 0.47 -4.34 0.44
C GLU A 108 1.93 -4.12 0.83
N ARG A 109 2.59 -5.11 1.45
CA ARG A 109 4.04 -5.04 1.75
C ARG A 109 4.88 -4.91 0.49
N THR A 110 4.59 -5.71 -0.54
CA THR A 110 5.29 -5.62 -1.82
C THR A 110 5.07 -4.27 -2.48
N SER A 111 3.84 -3.75 -2.47
CA SER A 111 3.51 -2.45 -3.04
C SER A 111 4.21 -1.30 -2.31
N ASN A 112 4.26 -1.34 -0.98
CA ASN A 112 4.96 -0.35 -0.18
C ASN A 112 6.47 -0.40 -0.46
N GLY A 113 7.07 -1.60 -0.47
CA GLY A 113 8.49 -1.76 -0.78
C GLY A 113 8.86 -1.34 -2.21
N LEU A 114 7.96 -1.52 -3.19
CA LEU A 114 8.14 -1.00 -4.54
C LEU A 114 8.08 0.53 -4.56
N SER A 115 7.11 1.13 -3.86
CA SER A 115 6.94 2.59 -3.82
C SER A 115 8.16 3.29 -3.23
N GLU A 116 8.73 2.74 -2.15
CA GLU A 116 9.98 3.25 -1.55
C GLU A 116 11.15 3.18 -2.55
N ARG A 117 11.30 2.06 -3.27
CA ARG A 117 12.35 1.92 -4.29
C ARG A 117 12.14 2.87 -5.46
N PHE A 118 10.90 3.06 -5.92
CA PHE A 118 10.60 4.02 -6.99
C PHE A 118 10.95 5.44 -6.57
N ALA A 119 10.62 5.86 -5.35
CA ALA A 119 11.01 7.17 -4.84
C ALA A 119 12.54 7.35 -4.83
N GLN A 120 13.29 6.34 -4.40
CA GLN A 120 14.76 6.36 -4.47
C GLN A 120 15.27 6.47 -5.91
N PHE A 121 14.70 5.69 -6.85
CA PHE A 121 15.07 5.79 -8.26
C PHE A 121 14.75 7.14 -8.88
N GLU A 122 13.62 7.75 -8.54
CA GLU A 122 13.24 9.08 -9.01
C GLU A 122 14.21 10.14 -8.49
N GLU A 123 14.63 10.06 -7.22
CA GLU A 123 15.64 10.94 -6.64
C GLU A 123 16.98 10.81 -7.37
N GLU A 124 17.48 9.59 -7.54
CA GLU A 124 18.73 9.32 -8.28
C GLU A 124 18.64 9.78 -9.74
N PHE A 125 17.50 9.56 -10.40
CA PHE A 125 17.30 10.00 -11.79
C PHE A 125 17.25 11.53 -11.90
N SER A 126 16.55 12.21 -10.98
CA SER A 126 16.52 13.67 -10.92
C SER A 126 17.93 14.23 -10.73
N ASN A 127 18.70 13.61 -9.83
CA ASN A 127 20.10 13.96 -9.58
C ASN A 127 20.98 13.80 -10.83
N LEU A 128 20.87 12.67 -11.54
CA LEU A 128 21.59 12.44 -12.80
C LEU A 128 21.19 13.44 -13.90
N ALA A 129 19.91 13.77 -14.02
CA ALA A 129 19.44 14.77 -14.98
C ALA A 129 20.04 16.15 -14.67
N ASN A 130 20.08 16.55 -13.40
CA ASN A 130 20.69 17.80 -12.97
C ASN A 130 22.20 17.83 -13.28
N LEU A 131 22.92 16.75 -13.00
CA LEU A 131 24.33 16.59 -13.35
C LEU A 131 24.56 16.76 -14.87
N PHE A 132 23.78 16.05 -15.69
CA PHE A 132 23.91 16.11 -17.15
C PHE A 132 23.66 17.51 -17.71
N VAL A 133 22.61 18.19 -17.21
CA VAL A 133 22.30 19.57 -17.60
C VAL A 133 23.43 20.52 -17.20
N ALA A 134 23.97 20.39 -15.98
CA ALA A 134 25.09 21.20 -15.51
C ALA A 134 26.34 21.00 -16.38
N SER A 135 26.71 19.76 -16.70
CA SER A 135 27.87 19.45 -17.54
C SER A 135 27.76 20.08 -18.93
N ASN A 136 26.63 19.89 -19.61
CA ASN A 136 26.42 20.46 -20.94
C ASN A 136 26.43 21.99 -20.96
N GLN A 137 25.88 22.63 -19.91
CA GLN A 137 25.85 24.08 -19.82
C GLN A 137 27.23 24.71 -19.61
N LEU A 138 28.15 24.02 -18.93
CA LEU A 138 29.52 24.51 -18.71
C LEU A 138 30.29 24.65 -20.03
N HIS A 139 30.15 23.69 -20.94
CA HIS A 139 30.85 23.67 -22.23
C HIS A 139 30.20 24.50 -23.33
N SER A 140 28.96 24.96 -23.13
CA SER A 140 28.20 25.71 -24.14
C SER A 140 28.65 27.18 -24.31
N SER A 141 29.62 27.66 -23.54
CA SER A 141 30.02 29.07 -23.50
C SER A 141 31.50 29.29 -23.80
N LEU A 142 31.78 30.12 -24.80
CA LEU A 142 33.13 30.58 -25.16
C LEU A 142 33.60 31.82 -24.36
N SER A 143 32.85 32.24 -23.33
CA SER A 143 33.19 33.39 -22.48
C SER A 143 33.52 32.94 -21.06
N PRO A 144 34.73 33.25 -20.53
CA PRO A 144 35.12 32.88 -19.17
C PRO A 144 34.13 33.38 -18.13
N ARG A 145 33.67 34.63 -18.26
CA ARG A 145 32.70 35.24 -17.34
C ARG A 145 31.39 34.46 -17.28
N ARG A 146 30.90 33.95 -18.41
CA ARG A 146 29.69 33.13 -18.45
C ARG A 146 29.92 31.76 -17.82
N VAL A 147 31.07 31.12 -18.09
CA VAL A 147 31.44 29.83 -17.46
C VAL A 147 31.52 30.01 -15.93
N THR A 148 32.24 31.02 -15.44
CA THR A 148 32.29 31.36 -14.02
C THR A 148 30.90 31.56 -13.43
N ARG A 149 30.01 32.29 -14.12
CA ARG A 149 28.62 32.47 -13.65
C ARG A 149 27.88 31.13 -13.54
N ARG A 150 28.06 30.22 -14.50
CA ARG A 150 27.47 28.87 -14.44
C ARG A 150 28.02 28.06 -13.27
N ILE A 151 29.33 28.11 -13.03
CA ILE A 151 29.93 27.46 -11.85
C ILE A 151 29.30 28.01 -10.56
N LYS A 152 29.11 29.33 -10.46
CA LYS A 152 28.44 29.95 -9.31
C LYS A 152 26.99 29.48 -9.15
N GLU A 153 26.23 29.40 -10.24
CA GLU A 153 24.86 28.88 -10.22
C GLU A 153 24.81 27.42 -9.73
N VAL A 154 25.71 26.56 -10.21
CA VAL A 154 25.79 25.15 -9.78
C VAL A 154 26.17 25.03 -8.29
N LEU A 155 27.18 25.78 -7.84
CA LEU A 155 27.60 25.79 -6.44
C LEU A 155 26.48 26.28 -5.51
N ALA A 156 25.73 27.30 -5.91
CA ALA A 156 24.62 27.81 -5.11
C ALA A 156 23.41 26.86 -5.11
N GLN A 157 23.00 26.35 -6.27
CA GLN A 157 21.73 25.63 -6.43
C GLN A 157 21.83 24.15 -6.09
N LEU A 158 22.92 23.49 -6.49
CA LEU A 158 23.05 22.03 -6.37
C LEU A 158 23.85 21.63 -5.13
N VAL A 159 24.94 22.35 -4.84
CA VAL A 159 25.77 22.07 -3.65
C VAL A 159 25.24 22.80 -2.40
N GLY A 160 24.60 23.96 -2.57
CA GLY A 160 24.19 24.81 -1.46
C GLY A 160 25.36 25.51 -0.77
N ALA A 161 26.40 25.86 -1.53
CA ALA A 161 27.54 26.62 -1.04
C ALA A 161 27.15 28.10 -0.85
N GLU A 162 27.32 28.61 0.36
CA GLU A 162 27.02 30.01 0.71
C GLU A 162 28.27 30.89 0.59
N ARG A 163 29.41 30.39 1.08
CA ARG A 163 30.70 31.08 1.04
C ARG A 163 31.72 30.20 0.35
N TYR A 164 32.28 30.67 -0.76
CA TYR A 164 33.28 29.94 -1.52
C TYR A 164 34.13 30.86 -2.40
N ALA A 165 35.26 30.34 -2.85
CA ALA A 165 36.10 30.97 -3.86
C ALA A 165 36.63 29.95 -4.88
N VAL A 166 36.76 30.41 -6.12
CA VAL A 166 37.35 29.66 -7.24
C VAL A 166 38.72 30.23 -7.50
N PHE A 167 39.72 29.36 -7.52
CA PHE A 167 41.12 29.69 -7.70
C PHE A 167 41.68 29.02 -8.95
N LEU A 168 42.58 29.71 -9.63
CA LEU A 168 43.44 29.14 -10.66
C LEU A 168 44.90 29.23 -10.22
N MET A 169 45.68 28.25 -10.61
CA MET A 169 47.11 28.23 -10.35
C MET A 169 47.81 29.32 -11.16
N ASN A 170 48.79 29.99 -10.53
CA ASN A 170 49.66 30.93 -11.23
C ASN A 170 50.57 30.18 -12.24
N SER A 171 51.28 30.93 -13.09
CA SER A 171 52.15 30.35 -14.13
C SER A 171 53.34 29.55 -13.58
N GLU A 172 53.73 29.79 -12.33
CA GLU A 172 54.87 29.13 -11.66
C GLU A 172 54.46 27.86 -10.90
N GLY A 173 53.15 27.61 -10.73
CA GLY A 173 52.64 26.47 -9.97
C GLY A 173 52.74 26.62 -8.44
N THR A 174 53.03 27.82 -7.95
CA THR A 174 53.37 28.07 -6.53
C THR A 174 52.20 28.59 -5.71
N GLU A 175 51.25 29.26 -6.35
CA GLU A 175 50.13 29.93 -5.68
C GLU A 175 48.82 29.74 -6.45
N LEU A 176 47.73 29.65 -5.69
CA LEU A 176 46.35 29.71 -6.15
C LEU A 176 45.85 31.16 -6.09
N VAL A 177 45.50 31.73 -7.24
CA VAL A 177 45.00 33.09 -7.39
C VAL A 177 43.47 33.08 -7.50
N PRO A 178 42.74 33.85 -6.67
CA PRO A 178 41.28 33.88 -6.73
C PRO A 178 40.80 34.54 -8.02
N ILE A 179 39.90 33.87 -8.73
CA ILE A 179 39.27 34.37 -9.97
C ILE A 179 37.78 34.70 -9.81
N ALA A 180 37.14 34.12 -8.79
CA ALA A 180 35.75 34.37 -8.46
C ALA A 180 35.47 33.98 -7.01
N SER A 181 34.48 34.64 -6.42
CA SER A 181 33.99 34.32 -5.08
C SER A 181 32.51 34.63 -4.93
N GLU A 182 31.92 34.11 -3.87
CA GLU A 182 30.60 34.44 -3.36
C GLU A 182 30.64 34.36 -1.82
N GLY A 183 30.00 35.31 -1.13
CA GLY A 183 29.91 35.29 0.34
C GLY A 183 31.23 35.53 1.10
N VAL A 184 32.31 35.91 0.40
CA VAL A 184 33.64 36.20 0.96
C VAL A 184 33.98 37.66 0.71
N SER A 185 34.55 38.34 1.72
CA SER A 185 34.89 39.77 1.60
C SER A 185 36.10 39.96 0.66
N GLY A 186 36.15 41.08 -0.06
CA GLY A 186 37.24 41.38 -1.00
C GLY A 186 38.63 41.32 -0.38
N ASP A 187 38.75 41.76 0.88
CA ASP A 187 40.02 41.79 1.62
C ASP A 187 40.50 40.40 2.06
N GLU A 188 39.61 39.41 2.07
CA GLU A 188 39.92 38.02 2.43
C GLU A 188 40.36 37.19 1.22
N LEU A 189 40.17 37.69 0.00
CA LEU A 189 40.53 37.04 -1.25
C LEU A 189 42.00 37.31 -1.61
N ALA A 190 42.90 36.68 -0.85
CA ALA A 190 44.33 36.68 -1.13
C ALA A 190 44.75 35.43 -1.93
N PRO A 191 45.85 35.51 -2.70
CA PRO A 191 46.52 34.31 -3.21
C PRO A 191 46.90 33.36 -2.06
N ILE A 192 46.78 32.06 -2.31
CA ILE A 192 47.05 31.02 -1.31
C ILE A 192 48.18 30.12 -1.81
N GLY A 193 49.20 29.91 -0.98
CA GLY A 193 50.27 28.96 -1.28
C GLY A 193 49.76 27.53 -1.41
N VAL A 194 50.29 26.79 -2.38
CA VAL A 194 49.91 25.39 -2.65
C VAL A 194 50.41 24.41 -1.59
N ASP A 195 51.27 24.85 -0.67
CA ASP A 195 51.89 24.09 0.40
C ASP A 195 51.00 23.93 1.65
N ARG A 196 49.91 24.68 1.73
CA ARG A 196 48.99 24.68 2.87
C ARG A 196 48.02 23.49 2.82
N GLU A 197 47.86 22.75 3.91
CA GLU A 197 46.78 21.74 4.02
C GLU A 197 45.42 22.41 4.34
N PRO A 198 44.28 21.88 3.84
CA PRO A 198 44.14 20.64 3.04
C PRO A 198 44.41 20.81 1.53
N ILE A 199 44.76 22.02 1.07
CA ILE A 199 44.91 22.35 -0.36
C ILE A 199 46.04 21.57 -1.01
N SER A 200 47.18 21.44 -0.33
CA SER A 200 48.35 20.69 -0.79
C SER A 200 48.02 19.23 -1.10
N GLY A 201 47.27 18.56 -0.22
CA GLY A 201 46.76 17.21 -0.46
C GLY A 201 45.90 17.12 -1.72
N VAL A 202 44.98 18.06 -1.91
CA VAL A 202 44.09 18.09 -3.08
C VAL A 202 44.85 18.31 -4.39
N ILE A 203 45.77 19.26 -4.42
CA ILE A 203 46.55 19.55 -5.63
C ILE A 203 47.41 18.35 -6.04
N ARG A 204 48.08 17.73 -5.06
CA ARG A 204 48.98 16.58 -5.29
C ARG A 204 48.23 15.32 -5.73
N THR A 205 47.06 15.05 -5.15
CA THR A 205 46.30 13.83 -5.43
C THR A 205 45.31 14.00 -6.58
N GLY A 206 44.95 15.25 -6.92
CA GLY A 206 43.86 15.54 -7.83
C GLY A 206 42.50 15.00 -7.35
N SER A 207 42.36 14.73 -6.05
CA SER A 207 41.14 14.24 -5.42
C SER A 207 40.58 15.27 -4.45
N ALA A 208 39.25 15.37 -4.37
CA ALA A 208 38.60 16.33 -3.48
C ALA A 208 38.87 15.99 -2.00
N TYR A 209 39.08 17.03 -1.20
CA TYR A 209 39.03 16.94 0.25
C TYR A 209 37.64 17.36 0.72
N VAL A 210 37.07 16.57 1.63
CA VAL A 210 35.80 16.86 2.29
C VAL A 210 35.95 16.50 3.77
N ASP A 211 35.59 17.42 4.65
CA ASP A 211 35.45 17.12 6.07
C ASP A 211 34.14 16.35 6.29
N GLU A 212 34.26 15.07 6.64
CA GLU A 212 33.13 14.18 6.88
C GLU A 212 32.58 14.29 8.32
N VAL A 213 33.32 14.95 9.22
CA VAL A 213 32.97 15.00 10.66
C VAL A 213 32.38 16.35 11.04
N GLY A 214 32.92 17.44 10.50
CA GLY A 214 32.47 18.80 10.76
C GLY A 214 31.12 19.15 10.11
N ASP A 215 30.42 20.12 10.69
CA ASP A 215 29.26 20.75 10.06
C ASP A 215 29.74 21.75 8.99
N PRO A 216 29.50 21.50 7.68
CA PRO A 216 29.97 22.36 6.61
C PRO A 216 29.34 23.76 6.63
N SER A 217 28.25 24.00 7.35
CA SER A 217 27.69 25.35 7.53
C SER A 217 28.53 26.21 8.50
N GLN A 218 29.32 25.56 9.36
CA GLN A 218 30.17 26.20 10.37
C GLN A 218 31.63 26.35 9.93
N GLY A 219 31.92 26.07 8.66
CA GLY A 219 33.27 26.16 8.12
C GLY A 219 33.87 27.59 8.13
N SER A 220 35.17 27.65 7.91
CA SER A 220 35.93 28.91 7.86
C SER A 220 36.93 28.93 6.70
N ILE A 221 37.58 30.09 6.51
CA ILE A 221 38.68 30.22 5.54
C ILE A 221 39.88 29.35 5.94
N GLN A 222 40.08 29.14 7.24
CA GLN A 222 41.20 28.37 7.77
C GLN A 222 40.92 26.88 7.75
N GLU A 223 39.68 26.50 8.02
CA GLU A 223 39.19 25.13 8.06
C GLU A 223 38.01 25.01 7.09
N PRO A 224 38.27 24.95 5.78
CA PRO A 224 37.23 24.81 4.79
C PRO A 224 36.67 23.39 4.82
N PRO A 225 35.35 23.20 4.81
CA PRO A 225 34.74 21.87 4.82
C PRO A 225 34.93 21.11 3.50
N ALA A 226 35.23 21.78 2.39
CA ALA A 226 35.54 21.10 1.14
C ALA A 226 36.52 21.89 0.25
N VAL A 227 37.41 21.15 -0.39
CA VAL A 227 38.34 21.66 -1.42
C VAL A 227 38.26 20.73 -2.64
N ILE A 228 37.82 21.26 -3.77
CA ILE A 228 37.59 20.54 -5.03
C ILE A 228 38.68 20.91 -6.04
N PRO A 229 39.47 19.96 -6.56
CA PRO A 229 40.49 20.25 -7.55
C PRO A 229 39.85 20.55 -8.91
N LEU A 230 40.36 21.57 -9.60
CA LEU A 230 40.04 21.84 -11.00
C LEU A 230 41.10 21.18 -11.87
N ARG A 231 40.72 20.18 -12.67
CA ARG A 231 41.65 19.33 -13.42
C ARG A 231 41.41 19.37 -14.92
N ILE A 232 42.50 19.37 -15.67
CA ILE A 232 42.53 19.13 -17.11
C ILE A 232 43.41 17.92 -17.32
N ASP A 233 42.82 16.84 -17.84
CA ASP A 233 43.45 15.52 -17.88
C ASP A 233 44.00 15.15 -16.49
N ASP A 234 45.31 14.94 -16.37
CA ASP A 234 45.95 14.61 -15.10
C ASP A 234 46.40 15.82 -14.28
N ASP A 235 46.42 17.02 -14.86
CA ASP A 235 46.98 18.23 -14.24
C ASP A 235 45.94 19.02 -13.43
N THR A 236 46.26 19.34 -12.17
CA THR A 236 45.46 20.24 -11.35
C THR A 236 45.82 21.69 -11.66
N VAL A 237 44.93 22.40 -12.34
CA VAL A 237 45.12 23.80 -12.78
C VAL A 237 44.50 24.83 -11.84
N GLY A 238 43.83 24.39 -10.77
CA GLY A 238 43.18 25.25 -9.80
C GLY A 238 42.40 24.48 -8.75
N ALA A 239 41.61 25.19 -7.95
CA ALA A 239 40.72 24.59 -6.96
C ALA A 239 39.49 25.46 -6.68
N ILE A 240 38.37 24.84 -6.32
CA ILE A 240 37.23 25.50 -5.70
C ILE A 240 37.30 25.20 -4.20
N ILE A 241 37.30 26.24 -3.38
CA ILE A 241 37.29 26.10 -1.92
C ILE A 241 35.93 26.54 -1.41
N ILE A 242 35.21 25.64 -0.75
CA ILE A 242 33.96 25.93 -0.06
C ILE A 242 34.32 26.22 1.39
N TYR A 243 34.02 27.44 1.84
CA TYR A 243 34.25 27.89 3.21
C TYR A 243 33.05 27.65 4.11
N ALA A 244 31.83 27.74 3.57
CA ALA A 244 30.62 27.34 4.28
C ALA A 244 29.47 27.02 3.33
N THR A 245 28.65 26.05 3.69
CA THR A 245 27.33 25.81 3.09
C THR A 245 26.25 26.67 3.75
N LEU A 246 25.07 26.71 3.14
CA LEU A 246 23.89 27.33 3.74
C LEU A 246 23.56 26.69 5.10
N SER A 247 23.05 27.49 6.04
CA SER A 247 22.75 27.08 7.43
C SER A 247 21.93 25.78 7.59
N GLN A 248 21.04 25.49 6.65
CA GLN A 248 20.22 24.27 6.65
C GLN A 248 20.93 23.01 6.12
N LYS A 249 22.12 23.15 5.50
CA LYS A 249 22.90 22.06 4.92
C LYS A 249 24.09 21.74 5.81
N THR A 250 23.82 20.94 6.84
CA THR A 250 24.78 20.56 7.89
C THR A 250 25.55 19.28 7.59
N SER A 251 25.45 18.74 6.37
CA SER A 251 26.26 17.63 5.88
C SER A 251 26.27 17.58 4.34
N PHE A 252 27.32 16.99 3.77
CA PHE A 252 27.36 16.63 2.36
C PHE A 252 26.70 15.27 2.12
N ALA A 253 25.88 15.19 1.08
CA ALA A 253 25.23 13.98 0.60
C ALA A 253 26.05 13.36 -0.53
N ASN A 254 25.81 12.07 -0.85
CA ASN A 254 26.53 11.35 -1.90
C ASN A 254 26.55 12.11 -3.25
N ILE A 255 25.44 12.76 -3.59
CA ILE A 255 25.32 13.56 -4.81
C ILE A 255 26.27 14.76 -4.85
N ASP A 256 26.59 15.37 -3.71
CA ASP A 256 27.53 16.48 -3.64
C ASP A 256 28.92 16.03 -4.09
N PHE A 257 29.34 14.82 -3.74
CA PHE A 257 30.62 14.25 -4.17
C PHE A 257 30.67 14.03 -5.69
N GLU A 258 29.57 13.58 -6.30
CA GLU A 258 29.48 13.46 -7.76
C GLU A 258 29.47 14.83 -8.45
N LEU A 259 28.81 15.83 -7.85
CA LEU A 259 28.87 17.22 -8.31
C LEU A 259 30.29 17.79 -8.22
N PHE A 260 31.03 17.47 -7.15
CA PHE A 260 32.42 17.89 -6.99
C PHE A 260 33.32 17.27 -8.06
N LYS A 261 33.15 15.98 -8.37
CA LYS A 261 33.87 15.33 -9.47
C LYS A 261 33.55 15.98 -10.81
N LEU A 262 32.27 16.20 -11.11
CA LEU A 262 31.82 16.84 -12.34
C LEU A 262 32.42 18.24 -12.48
N LEU A 263 32.28 19.08 -11.45
CA LEU A 263 32.83 20.43 -11.44
C LEU A 263 34.35 20.40 -11.59
N GLY A 264 35.03 19.53 -10.84
CA GLY A 264 36.48 19.41 -10.91
C GLY A 264 36.99 19.05 -12.31
N GLN A 265 36.35 18.11 -12.98
CA GLN A 265 36.75 17.64 -14.31
C GLN A 265 36.35 18.59 -15.44
N HIS A 266 35.18 19.22 -15.38
CA HIS A 266 34.65 19.98 -16.51
C HIS A 266 34.83 21.49 -16.39
N ALA A 267 34.78 22.04 -15.16
CA ALA A 267 34.87 23.48 -14.98
C ALA A 267 36.24 24.02 -15.38
N ALA A 268 37.31 23.26 -15.10
CA ALA A 268 38.68 23.61 -15.46
C ALA A 268 38.85 23.73 -16.98
N ALA A 269 38.49 22.66 -17.71
CA ALA A 269 38.57 22.61 -19.17
C ALA A 269 37.72 23.71 -19.82
N ALA A 270 36.51 23.97 -19.32
CA ALA A 270 35.63 25.02 -19.82
C ALA A 270 36.22 26.43 -19.57
N LEU A 271 36.76 26.69 -18.37
CA LEU A 271 37.38 27.96 -18.03
C LEU A 271 38.64 28.23 -18.86
N VAL A 272 39.52 27.24 -19.00
CA VAL A 272 40.74 27.37 -19.81
C VAL A 272 40.41 27.53 -21.28
N SER A 273 39.53 26.71 -21.84
CA SER A 273 39.11 26.81 -23.25
C SER A 273 38.47 28.16 -23.56
N ALA A 274 37.57 28.64 -22.70
CA ALA A 274 36.96 29.95 -22.84
C ALA A 274 37.99 31.08 -22.71
N SER A 275 39.01 30.92 -21.85
CA SER A 275 40.05 31.92 -21.64
C SER A 275 40.99 32.01 -22.84
N LEU A 276 41.42 30.86 -23.38
CA LEU A 276 42.21 30.80 -24.61
C LEU A 276 41.45 31.38 -25.80
N HIS A 277 40.16 31.05 -25.95
CA HIS A 277 39.32 31.61 -27.00
C HIS A 277 39.17 33.14 -26.88
N ALA A 278 38.95 33.64 -25.66
CA ALA A 278 38.88 35.08 -25.41
C ALA A 278 40.20 35.81 -25.71
N GLN A 279 41.35 35.19 -25.45
CA GLN A 279 42.67 35.75 -25.75
C GLN A 279 42.99 35.75 -27.25
N GLN A 280 42.61 34.70 -27.99
CA GLN A 280 42.85 34.59 -29.43
C GLN A 280 41.92 35.50 -30.26
N GLY A 281 40.79 35.91 -29.69
CA GLY A 281 39.75 36.67 -30.38
C GLY A 281 38.99 35.83 -31.42
N PRO A 282 38.01 36.39 -32.14
CA PRO A 282 37.17 35.67 -33.11
C PRO A 282 37.92 35.35 -34.43
N LYS A 283 39.14 34.82 -34.35
CA LYS A 283 39.88 34.33 -35.52
C LYS A 283 39.51 32.88 -35.76
N ARG A 284 38.94 32.59 -36.93
CA ARG A 284 38.73 31.21 -37.36
C ARG A 284 40.10 30.54 -37.48
N PRO A 285 40.28 29.30 -36.97
CA PRO A 285 41.53 28.58 -37.17
C PRO A 285 41.78 28.47 -38.68
N GLY A 286 43.00 28.77 -39.12
CA GLY A 286 43.41 28.50 -40.50
C GLY A 286 43.44 27.00 -40.75
N LEU A 287 43.37 26.59 -42.02
CA LEU A 287 43.45 25.17 -42.42
C LEU A 287 44.68 24.45 -41.83
N GLU A 288 45.78 25.19 -41.60
CA GLU A 288 47.01 24.73 -40.94
C GLU A 288 46.78 24.07 -39.57
N ALA A 289 45.82 24.56 -38.77
CA ALA A 289 45.50 23.99 -37.46
C ALA A 289 44.83 22.60 -37.57
N PHE A 290 44.35 22.23 -38.75
CA PHE A 290 43.72 20.93 -39.03
C PHE A 290 44.64 19.98 -39.81
N VAL A 291 45.83 20.42 -40.21
CA VAL A 291 46.78 19.58 -40.97
C VAL A 291 47.37 18.47 -40.09
N ASP A 292 47.64 18.77 -38.81
CA ASP A 292 48.14 17.80 -37.82
C ASP A 292 47.05 16.87 -37.25
N LEU A 293 45.78 17.03 -37.64
CA LEU A 293 44.66 16.14 -37.27
C LEU A 293 44.49 14.95 -38.23
N SER A 294 45.38 14.81 -39.21
CA SER A 294 45.40 13.67 -40.13
C SER A 294 46.02 12.46 -39.41
N VAL A 295 45.17 11.60 -38.84
CA VAL A 295 45.56 10.25 -38.40
C VAL A 295 45.79 9.35 -39.61
#